data_AF-A0A7C8NSQ7-F1
#
_entry.id   AF-A0A7C8NSQ7-F1
#
_cell.length_a   1.000
_cell.length_b   1.000
_cell.length_c   1.000
_cell.angle_alpha   90.00
_cell.angle_beta   90.00
_cell.angle_gamma   90.00
#
_symmetry.space_group_name_H-M   'P 1'
#
loop_
_entity.id
_entity.type
_entity.pdbx_description
1 polymer ?
#
loop_
_entity_poly.entity_id
_entity_poly.type
_entity_poly.pdbx_seq_one_letter_code
_entity_poly.pdbx_strand_id
1 'polypeptide(L)'
;MHDGENTKQRGIFMDNGSGGFLSSLKFYGGDCGAFFGNQQFTTLNLEFYNCKTAIYMNWDWVWLLKSIKIHDCGIGIDISNGGPNDIHTGSVLLLDSYIQNTDIAIKTFRTQESKPPAAGTLVIQNLIISGVKTTVSGWNDEEIFGGNEKGRNTTIPFWGHGKGYSDHLPQGGDINVVADETVDAIPAALKDATGKILERPRPLYRHIVPNRFVSVRAAGAVGDGVADDTAAIQEVISANGNTPAGQKKKIIFFDYGIYRVTQTIYVPPNTYIVGEMWSVIMSSGSFFNDAKNPKPLFLVGKSGEEGIVEISDMLFQTQGPAAGAILMEWNIRKRSPQGQNVSGMWDVHFRVGGSEGTNLQAPKCTKKPDDQVDPKIDDDCLSAFMLLHIGKTASLMMENMWIWTSDHDLDAPKHEQITIYTGRGLLCEAELGPVWMYGHAVEHNVLYNYQLANAKNIFMGVIQTETPYYQSNPRARQPFAPVAEYFDPDFEATCGGADIPKEKVSMCEKSWGLRILNSTDVFAFGAGLYSFFENYSTDCIAKRECQQTMVSIDRDRKSDIVSSRSNIWLMGLVTIGTQNMASWMKDSDGEKVVVGALDGNGAGFTDNVGLILL
;
A
#
# COMPACT_ATOMS: atom_id res chain seq x y z
N MET A 1 -19.34 30.94 9.12
CA MET A 1 -19.29 31.38 10.54
C MET A 1 -18.07 30.69 11.12
N HIS A 2 -16.96 31.42 11.29
CA HIS A 2 -15.82 30.89 12.02
C HIS A 2 -16.17 31.00 13.51
N ASP A 3 -16.47 29.88 14.17
CA ASP A 3 -16.75 29.85 15.60
C ASP A 3 -15.56 30.47 16.35
N GLY A 4 -15.75 31.70 16.85
CA GLY A 4 -14.80 32.49 17.65
C GLY A 4 -13.44 32.76 16.99
N GLU A 5 -13.07 34.02 16.81
CA GLU A 5 -11.71 34.41 16.36
C GLU A 5 -10.58 33.73 17.16
N ASN A 6 -10.84 33.34 18.41
CA ASN A 6 -9.89 32.69 19.31
C ASN A 6 -10.06 31.16 19.48
N THR A 7 -10.85 30.47 18.64
CA THR A 7 -10.99 29.00 18.77
C THR A 7 -9.65 28.27 18.64
N LYS A 8 -9.53 27.17 19.37
CA LYS A 8 -8.40 26.21 19.36
C LYS A 8 -8.86 24.77 19.20
N GLN A 9 -10.14 24.56 18.87
CA GLN A 9 -10.70 23.23 18.68
C GLN A 9 -10.06 22.54 17.48
N ARG A 10 -9.75 21.25 17.64
CA ARG A 10 -9.22 20.37 16.60
C ARG A 10 -10.09 19.12 16.52
N GLY A 11 -10.48 18.71 15.31
CA GLY A 11 -11.25 17.48 15.12
C GLY A 11 -10.39 16.24 15.36
N ILE A 12 -9.30 16.10 14.60
CA ILE A 12 -8.24 15.11 14.85
C ILE A 12 -6.97 15.83 15.32
N PHE A 13 -6.33 15.25 16.32
CA PHE A 13 -4.95 15.56 16.69
C PHE A 13 -4.11 14.28 16.59
N MET A 14 -3.21 14.26 15.62
CA MET A 14 -2.23 13.20 15.42
C MET A 14 -0.85 13.86 15.41
N ASP A 15 -0.05 13.58 16.42
CA ASP A 15 1.28 14.14 16.62
C ASP A 15 2.37 13.29 15.94
N ASN A 16 2.22 11.97 15.94
CA ASN A 16 3.05 11.00 15.24
C ASN A 16 2.30 9.69 14.96
N GLY A 17 3.00 8.74 14.33
CA GLY A 17 2.58 7.35 14.16
C GLY A 17 3.20 6.73 12.90
N SER A 18 2.96 5.44 12.68
CA SER A 18 3.21 4.75 11.41
C SER A 18 1.88 4.23 10.91
N GLY A 19 1.17 5.14 10.27
CA GLY A 19 -0.24 5.06 10.03
C GLY A 19 -0.59 4.33 8.75
N GLY A 20 -1.90 4.14 8.65
CA GLY A 20 -2.58 3.35 7.64
C GLY A 20 -3.68 4.18 7.00
N PHE A 21 -4.93 3.97 7.44
CA PHE A 21 -6.10 4.37 6.67
C PHE A 21 -7.20 5.06 7.51
N LEU A 22 -7.81 6.10 6.95
CA LEU A 22 -9.04 6.71 7.47
C LEU A 22 -9.93 7.14 6.31
N SER A 23 -11.25 7.04 6.49
CA SER A 23 -12.17 7.48 5.45
C SER A 23 -13.53 7.95 5.97
N SER A 24 -14.25 8.65 5.09
CA SER A 24 -15.68 8.97 5.27
C SER A 24 -15.99 9.79 6.53
N LEU A 25 -15.20 10.84 6.79
CA LEU A 25 -15.38 11.75 7.93
C LEU A 25 -15.87 13.13 7.49
N LYS A 26 -16.58 13.81 8.39
CA LYS A 26 -17.04 15.19 8.20
C LYS A 26 -16.64 16.06 9.39
N PHE A 27 -16.11 17.24 9.11
CA PHE A 27 -15.62 18.20 10.10
C PHE A 27 -16.35 19.54 9.95
N TYR A 28 -16.82 20.10 11.07
CA TYR A 28 -17.58 21.35 11.09
C TYR A 28 -16.93 22.33 12.06
N GLY A 29 -16.48 23.49 11.56
CA GLY A 29 -15.86 24.55 12.35
C GLY A 29 -14.46 24.21 12.87
N GLY A 30 -14.04 24.93 13.91
CA GLY A 30 -12.76 24.73 14.60
C GLY A 30 -11.57 25.50 14.02
N ASP A 31 -10.48 25.54 14.81
CA ASP A 31 -9.18 26.11 14.40
C ASP A 31 -8.55 25.22 13.33
N CYS A 32 -8.68 23.91 13.50
CA CYS A 32 -8.18 22.91 12.57
C CYS A 32 -9.17 21.75 12.44
N GLY A 33 -9.54 21.35 11.22
CA GLY A 33 -10.33 20.14 11.03
C GLY A 33 -9.53 18.90 11.44
N ALA A 34 -8.36 18.71 10.83
CA ALA A 34 -7.42 17.66 11.18
C ALA A 34 -5.97 18.16 11.23
N PHE A 35 -5.34 17.97 12.40
CA PHE A 35 -3.92 18.18 12.62
C PHE A 35 -3.22 16.82 12.47
N PHE A 36 -2.40 16.68 11.43
CA PHE A 36 -1.80 15.41 11.02
C PHE A 36 -0.28 15.42 11.14
N GLY A 37 0.28 14.37 11.76
CA GLY A 37 1.71 14.12 11.90
C GLY A 37 1.95 12.63 11.89
N ASN A 38 2.56 12.07 10.86
CA ASN A 38 2.71 10.62 10.73
C ASN A 38 3.73 10.24 9.64
N GLN A 39 4.37 9.07 9.74
CA GLN A 39 5.26 8.57 8.69
C GLN A 39 4.56 8.52 7.32
N GLN A 40 3.43 7.80 7.25
CA GLN A 40 2.63 7.71 6.04
C GLN A 40 1.16 7.53 6.37
N PHE A 41 0.28 7.92 5.45
CA PHE A 41 -1.15 7.68 5.61
C PHE A 41 -1.92 7.75 4.28
N THR A 42 -3.08 7.10 4.25
CA THR A 42 -4.10 7.24 3.21
C THR A 42 -5.41 7.75 3.81
N THR A 43 -5.93 8.83 3.25
CA THR A 43 -7.18 9.45 3.69
C THR A 43 -8.14 9.57 2.52
N LEU A 44 -9.34 9.00 2.64
CA LEU A 44 -10.34 8.98 1.57
C LEU A 44 -11.66 9.63 1.99
N ASN A 45 -12.25 10.45 1.11
CA ASN A 45 -13.62 10.96 1.26
C ASN A 45 -13.83 11.73 2.59
N LEU A 46 -13.01 12.76 2.82
CA LEU A 46 -13.14 13.66 3.98
C LEU A 46 -13.79 14.98 3.55
N GLU A 47 -14.70 15.49 4.36
CA GLU A 47 -15.38 16.76 4.11
C GLU A 47 -15.15 17.76 5.24
N PHE A 48 -14.78 18.99 4.91
CA PHE A 48 -14.48 20.06 5.86
C PHE A 48 -15.36 21.27 5.58
N TYR A 49 -15.98 21.82 6.62
CA TYR A 49 -16.90 22.94 6.52
C TYR A 49 -16.53 24.01 7.55
N ASN A 50 -16.32 25.26 7.11
CA ASN A 50 -16.13 26.42 7.99
C ASN A 50 -14.91 26.35 8.94
N CYS A 51 -13.92 25.51 8.66
CA CYS A 51 -12.68 25.45 9.44
C CYS A 51 -11.82 26.69 9.16
N LYS A 52 -11.02 27.15 10.13
CA LYS A 52 -9.95 28.12 9.79
C LYS A 52 -8.91 27.46 8.88
N THR A 53 -8.41 26.29 9.26
CA THR A 53 -7.62 25.41 8.42
C THR A 53 -8.31 24.04 8.35
N ALA A 54 -8.63 23.53 7.16
CA ALA A 54 -9.25 22.20 7.06
C ALA A 54 -8.26 21.09 7.44
N ILE A 55 -7.09 21.05 6.80
CA ILE A 55 -6.01 20.10 7.11
C ILE A 55 -4.73 20.87 7.40
N TYR A 56 -4.13 20.63 8.56
CA TYR A 56 -2.79 21.09 8.88
C TYR A 56 -1.84 19.89 8.93
N MET A 57 -0.94 19.79 7.96
CA MET A 57 0.10 18.76 7.91
C MET A 57 1.31 19.24 8.71
N ASN A 58 1.40 18.75 9.94
CA ASN A 58 2.49 19.06 10.85
C ASN A 58 3.80 18.45 10.38
N TRP A 59 3.80 17.17 10.00
CA TRP A 59 4.93 16.50 9.35
C TRP A 59 4.44 15.21 8.70
N ASP A 60 5.11 14.78 7.63
CA ASP A 60 4.95 13.45 7.09
C ASP A 60 6.21 12.96 6.39
N TRP A 61 6.21 11.70 5.95
CA TRP A 61 7.08 11.28 4.86
C TRP A 61 6.30 11.23 3.54
N VAL A 62 5.13 10.57 3.52
CA VAL A 62 4.24 10.53 2.34
C VAL A 62 2.77 10.37 2.71
N TRP A 63 1.91 11.19 2.14
CA TRP A 63 0.49 11.17 2.46
C TRP A 63 -0.42 11.26 1.23
N LEU A 64 -1.37 10.33 1.09
CA LEU A 64 -2.42 10.40 0.08
C LEU A 64 -3.70 11.02 0.67
N LEU A 65 -4.12 12.13 0.08
CA LEU A 65 -5.39 12.80 0.28
C LEU A 65 -6.26 12.58 -0.97
N LYS A 66 -7.33 11.79 -0.90
CA LYS A 66 -8.21 11.56 -2.06
C LYS A 66 -9.67 11.79 -1.73
N SER A 67 -10.40 12.35 -2.70
CA SER A 67 -11.82 12.69 -2.56
C SER A 67 -12.08 13.67 -1.41
N ILE A 68 -11.14 14.59 -1.16
CA ILE A 68 -11.26 15.62 -0.13
C ILE A 68 -12.20 16.72 -0.63
N LYS A 69 -13.13 17.15 0.22
CA LYS A 69 -14.05 18.26 -0.05
C LYS A 69 -13.88 19.34 1.01
N ILE A 70 -13.61 20.56 0.60
CA ILE A 70 -13.38 21.69 1.51
C ILE A 70 -14.33 22.82 1.12
N HIS A 71 -15.10 23.31 2.09
CA HIS A 71 -16.11 24.33 1.90
C HIS A 71 -15.98 25.45 2.92
N ASP A 72 -15.89 26.69 2.42
CA ASP A 72 -15.95 27.92 3.22
C ASP A 72 -14.87 27.96 4.33
N CYS A 73 -13.65 27.49 4.03
CA CYS A 73 -12.51 27.48 4.95
C CYS A 73 -11.57 28.67 4.71
N GLY A 74 -10.72 29.01 5.69
CA GLY A 74 -9.65 29.99 5.45
C GLY A 74 -8.55 29.40 4.58
N ILE A 75 -7.89 28.36 5.10
CA ILE A 75 -6.90 27.55 4.40
C ILE A 75 -7.47 26.14 4.21
N GLY A 76 -7.33 25.58 3.00
CA GLY A 76 -7.68 24.19 2.74
C GLY A 76 -6.67 23.24 3.36
N ILE A 77 -5.48 23.15 2.78
CA ILE A 77 -4.41 22.25 3.20
C ILE A 77 -3.15 23.09 3.46
N ASP A 78 -2.61 23.03 4.66
CA ASP A 78 -1.36 23.68 5.03
C ASP A 78 -0.25 22.64 5.19
N ILE A 79 0.75 22.66 4.31
CA ILE A 79 1.95 21.80 4.34
C ILE A 79 3.23 22.62 4.61
N SER A 80 3.08 23.82 5.16
CA SER A 80 4.16 24.82 5.24
C SER A 80 4.97 24.79 6.55
N ASN A 81 4.73 23.79 7.40
CA ASN A 81 5.36 23.72 8.71
C ASN A 81 6.89 23.68 8.64
N GLY A 82 7.55 24.41 9.56
CA GLY A 82 9.00 24.54 9.67
C GLY A 82 9.63 25.68 8.84
N GLY A 83 8.92 26.25 7.86
CA GLY A 83 9.47 27.34 7.02
C GLY A 83 10.25 26.83 5.80
N PRO A 84 10.69 27.71 4.89
CA PRO A 84 11.37 27.32 3.65
C PRO A 84 12.75 26.70 3.87
N ASN A 85 13.34 26.87 5.06
CA ASN A 85 14.67 26.33 5.39
C ASN A 85 14.61 25.05 6.23
N ASP A 86 13.43 24.57 6.58
CA ASP A 86 13.25 23.36 7.42
C ASP A 86 11.85 22.75 7.23
N ILE A 87 11.45 22.47 5.98
CA ILE A 87 10.13 21.93 5.69
C ILE A 87 9.99 20.54 6.31
N HIS A 88 9.00 20.37 7.20
CA HIS A 88 8.75 19.10 7.91
C HIS A 88 7.88 18.10 7.15
N THR A 89 7.13 18.57 6.14
CA THR A 89 6.30 17.69 5.29
C THR A 89 7.19 17.09 4.20
N GLY A 90 7.19 15.77 4.05
CA GLY A 90 7.88 15.08 2.97
C GLY A 90 7.13 15.25 1.66
N SER A 91 5.94 14.63 1.55
CA SER A 91 5.13 14.69 0.33
C SER A 91 3.64 14.49 0.55
N VAL A 92 2.84 15.33 -0.12
CA VAL A 92 1.38 15.22 -0.14
C VAL A 92 0.87 15.04 -1.56
N LEU A 93 -0.01 14.07 -1.75
CA LEU A 93 -0.70 13.80 -3.02
C LEU A 93 -2.20 14.05 -2.84
N LEU A 94 -2.77 14.95 -3.64
CA LEU A 94 -4.18 15.35 -3.59
C LEU A 94 -4.92 14.91 -4.86
N LEU A 95 -5.82 13.93 -4.74
CA LEU A 95 -6.51 13.30 -5.88
C LEU A 95 -8.02 13.53 -5.82
N ASP A 96 -8.67 13.67 -6.98
CA ASP A 96 -10.12 13.67 -7.17
C ASP A 96 -10.92 14.58 -6.21
N SER A 97 -10.35 15.72 -5.85
CA SER A 97 -10.79 16.57 -4.73
C SER A 97 -11.53 17.83 -5.18
N TYR A 98 -12.23 18.48 -4.25
CA TYR A 98 -13.02 19.69 -4.48
C TYR A 98 -12.78 20.74 -3.39
N ILE A 99 -12.46 21.98 -3.78
CA ILE A 99 -12.24 23.07 -2.83
C ILE A 99 -13.07 24.29 -3.25
N GLN A 100 -13.90 24.80 -2.34
CA GLN A 100 -14.86 25.86 -2.63
C GLN A 100 -14.86 26.96 -1.57
N ASN A 101 -14.96 28.21 -2.03
CA ASN A 101 -15.06 29.42 -1.21
C ASN A 101 -13.97 29.47 -0.13
N THR A 102 -12.73 29.14 -0.50
CA THR A 102 -11.58 29.07 0.41
C THR A 102 -10.51 30.06 -0.04
N ASP A 103 -9.97 30.89 0.85
CA ASP A 103 -9.01 31.93 0.47
C ASP A 103 -7.73 31.31 -0.13
N ILE A 104 -7.14 30.34 0.57
CA ILE A 104 -5.96 29.60 0.10
C ILE A 104 -6.31 28.12 0.05
N ALA A 105 -6.35 27.51 -1.14
CA ALA A 105 -6.64 26.07 -1.22
C ALA A 105 -5.49 25.24 -0.63
N ILE A 106 -4.25 25.51 -1.03
CA ILE A 106 -3.06 24.81 -0.53
C ILE A 106 -1.95 25.82 -0.23
N LYS A 107 -1.34 25.72 0.95
CA LYS A 107 -0.18 26.51 1.36
C LYS A 107 1.06 25.65 1.46
N THR A 108 2.14 26.04 0.78
CA THR A 108 3.42 25.33 0.77
C THR A 108 4.58 26.33 0.81
N PHE A 109 5.72 25.93 1.37
CA PHE A 109 6.96 26.72 1.33
C PHE A 109 8.05 26.07 0.47
N ARG A 110 7.68 25.06 -0.33
CA ARG A 110 8.59 24.48 -1.32
C ARG A 110 8.97 25.50 -2.38
N THR A 111 10.28 25.67 -2.56
CA THR A 111 10.92 26.36 -3.69
C THR A 111 12.13 25.53 -4.13
N GLN A 112 12.78 25.93 -5.23
CA GLN A 112 14.01 25.29 -5.71
C GLN A 112 15.15 25.34 -4.67
N GLU A 113 15.15 26.37 -3.81
CA GLU A 113 16.15 26.60 -2.78
C GLU A 113 15.75 26.06 -1.40
N SER A 114 14.49 25.66 -1.24
CA SER A 114 13.95 25.21 0.04
C SER A 114 14.72 23.99 0.58
N LYS A 115 14.69 23.83 1.89
CA LYS A 115 15.38 22.75 2.60
C LYS A 115 14.40 21.96 3.45
N PRO A 116 14.54 20.63 3.51
CA PRO A 116 15.35 19.78 2.64
C PRO A 116 14.94 19.85 1.14
N PRO A 117 15.83 19.58 0.18
CA PRO A 117 15.60 19.88 -1.25
C PRO A 117 14.38 19.19 -1.89
N ALA A 118 14.00 18.00 -1.42
CA ALA A 118 12.84 17.28 -1.93
C ALA A 118 11.60 17.37 -1.02
N ALA A 119 11.72 18.02 0.14
CA ALA A 119 10.60 18.21 1.06
C ALA A 119 9.54 19.16 0.47
N GLY A 120 8.34 19.10 1.03
CA GLY A 120 7.17 19.85 0.56
C GLY A 120 6.71 19.45 -0.84
N THR A 121 7.08 18.24 -1.30
CA THR A 121 6.63 17.71 -2.58
C THR A 121 5.11 17.67 -2.61
N LEU A 122 4.51 18.17 -3.69
CA LEU A 122 3.06 18.27 -3.83
C LEU A 122 2.64 17.80 -5.21
N VAL A 123 1.74 16.83 -5.25
CA VAL A 123 1.11 16.33 -6.48
C VAL A 123 -0.39 16.54 -6.38
N ILE A 124 -0.99 17.11 -7.41
CA ILE A 124 -2.42 17.37 -7.53
C ILE A 124 -2.91 16.66 -8.79
N GLN A 125 -3.99 15.90 -8.67
CA GLN A 125 -4.63 15.25 -9.80
C GLN A 125 -6.16 15.41 -9.67
N ASN A 126 -6.79 15.89 -10.74
CA ASN A 126 -8.23 16.13 -10.81
C ASN A 126 -8.80 16.93 -9.61
N LEU A 127 -8.19 18.08 -9.33
CA LEU A 127 -8.69 19.02 -8.32
C LEU A 127 -9.66 20.01 -8.97
N ILE A 128 -10.87 20.12 -8.42
CA ILE A 128 -11.85 21.12 -8.86
C ILE A 128 -11.89 22.25 -7.83
N ILE A 129 -11.74 23.49 -8.30
CA ILE A 129 -11.83 24.71 -7.47
C ILE A 129 -13.04 25.58 -7.85
N SER A 130 -13.63 26.26 -6.88
CA SER A 130 -14.66 27.28 -7.12
C SER A 130 -14.65 28.40 -6.07
N GLY A 131 -14.39 29.64 -6.47
CA GLY A 131 -14.30 30.76 -5.54
C GLY A 131 -13.10 30.64 -4.62
N VAL A 132 -12.00 30.10 -5.14
CA VAL A 132 -10.71 30.05 -4.45
C VAL A 132 -9.91 31.27 -4.85
N LYS A 133 -9.34 32.03 -3.91
CA LYS A 133 -8.54 33.22 -4.27
C LYS A 133 -7.16 32.82 -4.81
N THR A 134 -6.47 31.92 -4.12
CA THR A 134 -5.17 31.37 -4.55
C THR A 134 -5.19 29.85 -4.38
N THR A 135 -4.90 29.11 -5.45
CA THR A 135 -4.91 27.64 -5.41
C THR A 135 -3.68 27.12 -4.68
N VAL A 136 -2.50 27.61 -5.05
CA VAL A 136 -1.24 27.25 -4.37
C VAL A 136 -0.53 28.53 -3.97
N SER A 137 -0.42 28.76 -2.66
CA SER A 137 0.28 29.90 -2.07
C SER A 137 1.63 29.48 -1.51
N GLY A 138 2.66 30.21 -1.89
CA GLY A 138 4.06 30.02 -1.54
C GLY A 138 4.52 30.79 -0.30
N TRP A 139 5.84 30.81 -0.09
CA TRP A 139 6.49 31.64 0.94
C TRP A 139 6.30 33.14 0.62
N ASN A 140 6.18 33.99 1.65
CA ASN A 140 5.86 35.42 1.51
C ASN A 140 4.58 35.69 0.68
N ASP A 141 3.59 34.79 0.77
CA ASP A 141 2.32 34.88 0.05
C ASP A 141 2.48 34.92 -1.49
N GLU A 142 3.54 34.32 -2.02
CA GLU A 142 3.72 34.15 -3.47
C GLU A 142 2.55 33.37 -4.09
N GLU A 143 2.02 33.85 -5.20
CA GLU A 143 1.00 33.13 -5.97
C GLU A 143 1.67 32.17 -6.95
N ILE A 144 1.82 30.90 -6.55
CA ILE A 144 2.40 29.84 -7.40
C ILE A 144 1.36 29.37 -8.42
N PHE A 145 0.11 29.21 -8.00
CA PHE A 145 -1.01 28.86 -8.86
C PHE A 145 -2.26 29.68 -8.49
N GLY A 146 -2.76 30.46 -9.44
CA GLY A 146 -3.90 31.36 -9.25
C GLY A 146 -5.23 30.67 -8.95
N GLY A 147 -6.19 31.44 -8.46
CA GLY A 147 -7.53 30.97 -8.13
C GLY A 147 -8.58 31.19 -9.23
N ASN A 148 -9.86 31.18 -8.84
CA ASN A 148 -10.98 31.52 -9.70
C ASN A 148 -12.13 32.21 -8.94
N GLU A 149 -13.03 32.82 -9.69
CA GLU A 149 -14.19 33.53 -9.14
C GLU A 149 -15.26 32.59 -8.55
N LYS A 150 -16.03 33.12 -7.59
CA LYS A 150 -17.10 32.37 -6.91
C LYS A 150 -18.16 31.92 -7.91
N GLY A 151 -18.52 30.64 -7.83
CA GLY A 151 -19.54 30.02 -8.69
C GLY A 151 -19.01 29.48 -10.02
N ARG A 152 -17.73 29.67 -10.33
CA ARG A 152 -17.07 29.03 -11.47
C ARG A 152 -16.35 27.76 -11.01
N ASN A 153 -16.64 26.63 -11.62
CA ASN A 153 -15.83 25.42 -11.44
C ASN A 153 -14.68 25.43 -12.45
N THR A 154 -13.44 25.30 -11.95
CA THR A 154 -12.24 25.09 -12.77
C THR A 154 -11.60 23.77 -12.35
N THR A 155 -11.30 22.90 -13.31
CA THR A 155 -10.58 21.65 -13.06
C THR A 155 -9.10 21.85 -13.33
N ILE A 156 -8.27 21.44 -12.38
CA ILE A 156 -6.83 21.29 -12.51
C ILE A 156 -6.57 19.80 -12.75
N PRO A 157 -6.30 19.39 -14.00
CA PRO A 157 -6.19 17.98 -14.34
C PRO A 157 -4.99 17.32 -13.67
N PHE A 158 -3.85 17.99 -13.71
CA PHE A 158 -2.63 17.57 -13.05
C PHE A 158 -1.69 18.75 -12.79
N TRP A 159 -1.10 18.78 -11.60
CA TRP A 159 0.00 19.66 -11.26
C TRP A 159 0.97 18.94 -10.32
N GLY A 160 2.27 19.06 -10.55
CA GLY A 160 3.28 18.46 -9.68
C GLY A 160 4.43 19.41 -9.42
N HIS A 161 4.83 19.53 -8.15
CA HIS A 161 6.01 20.28 -7.72
C HIS A 161 6.88 19.43 -6.81
N GLY A 162 8.11 19.14 -7.25
CA GLY A 162 8.96 18.13 -6.62
C GLY A 162 10.20 17.80 -7.45
N LYS A 163 10.97 16.80 -7.02
CA LYS A 163 12.02 16.20 -7.84
C LYS A 163 11.42 15.23 -8.86
N GLY A 164 11.72 15.41 -10.14
CA GLY A 164 11.14 14.64 -11.24
C GLY A 164 12.19 13.85 -12.02
N TYR A 165 11.82 12.65 -12.49
CA TYR A 165 12.64 11.78 -13.34
C TYR A 165 11.82 11.15 -14.47
N SER A 166 12.48 10.86 -15.59
CA SER A 166 11.94 10.13 -16.74
C SER A 166 13.08 9.66 -17.65
N ASP A 167 12.76 8.96 -18.75
CA ASP A 167 13.76 8.61 -19.78
C ASP A 167 14.43 9.83 -20.42
N HIS A 168 13.73 10.98 -20.45
CA HIS A 168 14.25 12.23 -20.98
C HIS A 168 14.87 13.13 -19.89
N LEU A 169 14.75 12.72 -18.63
CA LEU A 169 15.34 13.41 -17.47
C LEU A 169 16.01 12.38 -16.53
N PRO A 170 17.02 11.63 -17.02
CA PRO A 170 17.61 10.51 -16.26
C PRO A 170 18.42 10.96 -15.04
N GLN A 171 18.93 12.19 -15.03
CA GLN A 171 19.68 12.78 -13.91
C GLN A 171 18.77 13.49 -12.89
N GLY A 172 17.46 13.54 -13.17
CA GLY A 172 16.49 14.25 -12.36
C GLY A 172 16.57 15.77 -12.46
N GLY A 173 15.52 16.43 -11.99
CA GLY A 173 15.45 17.89 -11.92
C GLY A 173 14.36 18.34 -10.95
N ASP A 174 14.43 19.59 -10.48
CA ASP A 174 13.27 20.20 -9.83
C ASP A 174 12.24 20.52 -10.92
N ILE A 175 11.01 20.09 -10.71
CA ILE A 175 9.92 20.27 -11.67
C ILE A 175 8.75 20.97 -11.00
N ASN A 176 8.14 21.89 -11.72
CA ASN A 176 6.86 22.50 -11.42
C ASN A 176 6.04 22.45 -12.72
N VAL A 177 5.24 21.39 -12.88
CA VAL A 177 4.63 21.02 -14.16
C VAL A 177 3.12 21.00 -14.05
N VAL A 178 2.45 21.63 -15.03
CA VAL A 178 1.04 21.38 -15.37
C VAL A 178 1.04 20.46 -16.58
N ALA A 179 0.24 19.41 -16.57
CA ALA A 179 0.16 18.48 -17.69
C ALA A 179 -1.29 18.16 -18.05
N ASP A 180 -1.82 18.81 -19.09
CA ASP A 180 -3.20 18.65 -19.54
C ASP A 180 -3.46 17.26 -20.17
N GLU A 181 -2.45 16.63 -20.78
CA GLU A 181 -2.56 15.33 -21.46
C GLU A 181 -2.60 14.11 -20.51
N THR A 182 -2.61 14.34 -19.19
CA THR A 182 -2.59 13.27 -18.17
C THR A 182 -3.95 12.64 -17.88
N VAL A 183 -5.05 13.32 -18.22
CA VAL A 183 -6.41 12.83 -17.93
C VAL A 183 -6.69 11.51 -18.66
N ASP A 184 -6.24 11.40 -19.91
CA ASP A 184 -6.43 10.21 -20.73
C ASP A 184 -5.44 9.09 -20.39
N ALA A 185 -4.34 9.40 -19.72
CA ALA A 185 -3.32 8.41 -19.39
C ALA A 185 -3.77 7.40 -18.33
N ILE A 186 -4.66 7.77 -17.40
CA ILE A 186 -5.26 6.80 -16.46
C ILE A 186 -6.41 6.06 -17.16
N PRO A 187 -6.34 4.73 -17.37
CA PRO A 187 -7.34 3.99 -18.13
C PRO A 187 -8.74 4.06 -17.50
N ALA A 188 -9.77 4.06 -18.36
CA ALA A 188 -11.18 4.02 -17.93
C ALA A 188 -11.51 2.80 -17.03
N ALA A 189 -10.73 1.71 -17.15
CA ALA A 189 -10.88 0.53 -16.29
C ALA A 189 -10.64 0.84 -14.80
N LEU A 190 -9.81 1.84 -14.47
CA LEU A 190 -9.54 2.27 -13.09
C LEU A 190 -10.56 3.31 -12.57
N LYS A 191 -11.46 3.80 -13.43
CA LYS A 191 -12.32 4.95 -13.15
C LYS A 191 -13.78 4.54 -12.91
N ASP A 192 -14.48 5.35 -12.12
CA ASP A 192 -15.92 5.30 -11.97
C ASP A 192 -16.66 6.01 -13.12
N ALA A 193 -17.99 5.99 -13.08
CA ALA A 193 -18.83 6.61 -14.11
C ALA A 193 -18.71 8.15 -14.16
N THR A 194 -18.11 8.78 -13.15
CA THR A 194 -17.83 10.23 -13.10
C THR A 194 -16.42 10.57 -13.59
N GLY A 195 -15.61 9.56 -13.94
CA GLY A 195 -14.23 9.71 -14.41
C GLY A 195 -13.19 9.79 -13.29
N LYS A 196 -13.59 9.67 -12.03
CA LYS A 196 -12.69 9.61 -10.86
C LYS A 196 -12.12 8.22 -10.70
N ILE A 197 -10.95 8.09 -10.05
CA ILE A 197 -10.42 6.76 -9.73
C ILE A 197 -11.41 6.09 -8.76
N LEU A 198 -11.86 4.89 -9.14
CA LEU A 198 -12.91 4.18 -8.43
C LEU A 198 -12.47 3.91 -6.98
N GLU A 199 -13.28 4.38 -6.04
CA GLU A 199 -13.18 4.03 -4.64
C GLU A 199 -14.51 3.41 -4.20
N ARG A 200 -14.45 2.52 -3.22
CA ARG A 200 -15.63 1.92 -2.62
C ARG A 200 -15.35 1.73 -1.12
N PRO A 201 -16.10 2.39 -0.22
CA PRO A 201 -15.89 2.23 1.21
C PRO A 201 -16.31 0.83 1.67
N ARG A 202 -15.78 0.42 2.84
CA ARG A 202 -16.15 -0.83 3.50
C ARG A 202 -17.68 -1.06 3.52
N PRO A 203 -18.17 -2.22 3.04
CA PRO A 203 -19.59 -2.54 3.10
C PRO A 203 -20.04 -2.81 4.54
N LEU A 204 -20.88 -1.93 5.08
CA LEU A 204 -21.42 -2.06 6.45
C LEU A 204 -22.76 -2.82 6.53
N TYR A 205 -23.29 -3.26 5.38
CA TYR A 205 -24.55 -4.02 5.27
C TYR A 205 -25.76 -3.46 6.04
N ARG A 206 -25.83 -2.15 6.29
CA ARG A 206 -26.87 -1.49 7.13
C ARG A 206 -28.33 -1.77 6.75
N HIS A 207 -28.59 -2.21 5.52
CA HIS A 207 -29.93 -2.51 5.00
C HIS A 207 -30.26 -4.02 4.99
N ILE A 208 -29.32 -4.87 5.44
CA ILE A 208 -29.49 -6.31 5.54
C ILE A 208 -30.02 -6.64 6.93
N VAL A 209 -31.13 -7.39 7.00
CA VAL A 209 -31.75 -7.78 8.27
C VAL A 209 -30.95 -8.90 8.97
N PRO A 210 -30.96 -8.98 10.31
CA PRO A 210 -30.12 -9.92 11.07
C PRO A 210 -30.24 -11.40 10.65
N ASN A 211 -31.43 -11.88 10.27
CA ASN A 211 -31.63 -13.27 9.86
C ASN A 211 -30.97 -13.66 8.51
N ARG A 212 -30.30 -12.72 7.85
CA ARG A 212 -29.47 -12.96 6.66
C ARG A 212 -28.00 -13.18 7.00
N PHE A 213 -27.61 -12.97 8.25
CA PHE A 213 -26.29 -13.30 8.75
C PHE A 213 -26.28 -14.76 9.18
N VAL A 214 -25.27 -15.50 8.73
CA VAL A 214 -25.09 -16.92 9.02
C VAL A 214 -23.81 -17.05 9.82
N SER A 215 -23.93 -17.23 11.13
CA SER A 215 -22.80 -17.47 12.03
C SER A 215 -22.13 -18.80 11.69
N VAL A 216 -20.81 -18.77 11.50
CA VAL A 216 -20.01 -20.00 11.29
C VAL A 216 -20.02 -20.87 12.54
N ARG A 217 -20.08 -20.27 13.73
CA ARG A 217 -20.16 -20.97 15.01
C ARG A 217 -21.48 -21.71 15.17
N ALA A 218 -22.60 -21.06 14.85
CA ALA A 218 -23.92 -21.68 14.84
C ALA A 218 -24.03 -22.84 13.82
N ALA A 219 -23.15 -22.86 12.83
CA ALA A 219 -23.06 -23.90 11.81
C ALA A 219 -21.96 -24.95 12.09
N GLY A 220 -21.34 -24.93 13.27
CA GLY A 220 -20.49 -26.01 13.75
C GLY A 220 -18.99 -25.72 13.79
N ALA A 221 -18.54 -24.54 13.34
CA ALA A 221 -17.15 -24.13 13.56
C ALA A 221 -16.93 -23.78 15.04
N VAL A 222 -15.82 -24.23 15.62
CA VAL A 222 -15.52 -24.07 17.04
C VAL A 222 -14.76 -22.77 17.32
N GLY A 223 -13.80 -22.40 16.48
CA GLY A 223 -13.06 -21.14 16.60
C GLY A 223 -12.22 -21.03 17.88
N ASP A 224 -11.71 -22.15 18.40
CA ASP A 224 -10.92 -22.23 19.64
C ASP A 224 -9.40 -22.31 19.40
N GLY A 225 -8.95 -22.26 18.14
CA GLY A 225 -7.55 -22.40 17.73
C GLY A 225 -7.02 -23.83 17.72
N VAL A 226 -7.82 -24.82 18.09
CA VAL A 226 -7.42 -26.22 18.27
C VAL A 226 -8.21 -27.15 17.35
N ALA A 227 -9.55 -27.06 17.37
CA ALA A 227 -10.43 -27.87 16.55
C ALA A 227 -10.17 -27.62 15.06
N ASP A 228 -10.29 -28.66 14.24
CA ASP A 228 -10.21 -28.51 12.78
C ASP A 228 -11.57 -28.03 12.24
N ASP A 229 -11.65 -26.74 11.91
CA ASP A 229 -12.87 -26.08 11.46
C ASP A 229 -13.05 -26.13 9.94
N THR A 230 -12.14 -26.79 9.21
CA THR A 230 -12.11 -26.82 7.74
C THR A 230 -13.45 -27.23 7.14
N ALA A 231 -14.01 -28.36 7.60
CA ALA A 231 -15.24 -28.92 7.04
C ALA A 231 -16.45 -28.01 7.30
N ALA A 232 -16.60 -27.51 8.54
CA ALA A 232 -17.71 -26.64 8.92
C ALA A 232 -17.67 -25.31 8.14
N ILE A 233 -16.48 -24.70 8.00
CA ILE A 233 -16.30 -23.46 7.24
C ILE A 233 -16.61 -23.68 5.77
N GLN A 234 -16.06 -24.74 5.16
CA GLN A 234 -16.31 -25.03 3.75
C GLN A 234 -17.79 -25.30 3.49
N GLU A 235 -18.49 -26.01 4.39
CA GLU A 235 -19.93 -26.27 4.27
C GLU A 235 -20.74 -24.97 4.30
N VAL A 236 -20.49 -24.09 5.26
CA VAL A 236 -21.19 -22.79 5.38
C VAL A 236 -20.97 -21.92 4.15
N ILE A 237 -19.72 -21.84 3.67
CA ILE A 237 -19.38 -21.10 2.46
C ILE A 237 -20.07 -21.70 1.24
N SER A 238 -20.09 -23.03 1.11
CA SER A 238 -20.75 -23.70 -0.02
C SER A 238 -22.27 -23.51 -0.02
N ALA A 239 -22.89 -23.49 1.17
CA ALA A 239 -24.33 -23.36 1.34
C ALA A 239 -24.85 -21.90 1.20
N ASN A 240 -23.99 -20.90 1.37
CA ASN A 240 -24.39 -19.49 1.41
C ASN A 240 -23.64 -18.58 0.42
N GLY A 241 -22.56 -19.07 -0.19
CA GLY A 241 -21.93 -18.48 -1.37
C GLY A 241 -22.77 -18.74 -2.63
N ASN A 242 -22.28 -18.32 -3.80
CA ASN A 242 -23.02 -18.40 -5.06
C ASN A 242 -24.42 -17.78 -4.97
N THR A 243 -24.60 -16.72 -4.17
CA THR A 243 -25.90 -16.08 -4.01
C THR A 243 -26.43 -15.64 -5.39
N PRO A 244 -27.56 -16.18 -5.89
CA PRO A 244 -28.01 -15.87 -7.24
C PRO A 244 -28.35 -14.40 -7.42
N ALA A 245 -28.12 -13.89 -8.63
CA ALA A 245 -28.53 -12.54 -9.00
C ALA A 245 -30.03 -12.33 -8.72
N GLY A 246 -30.37 -11.20 -8.10
CA GLY A 246 -31.75 -10.86 -7.73
C GLY A 246 -32.22 -11.43 -6.38
N GLN A 247 -31.46 -12.31 -5.73
CA GLN A 247 -31.70 -12.67 -4.33
C GLN A 247 -31.04 -11.68 -3.39
N LYS A 248 -31.63 -11.51 -2.19
CA LYS A 248 -30.98 -10.73 -1.13
C LYS A 248 -29.67 -11.42 -0.73
N LYS A 249 -28.63 -10.67 -0.41
CA LYS A 249 -27.36 -11.23 0.07
C LYS A 249 -27.58 -12.07 1.33
N LYS A 250 -26.84 -13.18 1.48
CA LYS A 250 -26.56 -13.79 2.78
C LYS A 250 -25.13 -13.41 3.16
N ILE A 251 -24.94 -13.04 4.41
CA ILE A 251 -23.62 -12.64 4.92
C ILE A 251 -23.13 -13.77 5.81
N ILE A 252 -21.99 -14.35 5.46
CA ILE A 252 -21.31 -15.33 6.29
C ILE A 252 -20.60 -14.55 7.37
N PHE A 253 -21.01 -14.76 8.61
CA PHE A 253 -20.52 -14.05 9.78
C PHE A 253 -19.54 -14.96 10.52
N PHE A 254 -18.27 -14.60 10.47
CA PHE A 254 -17.27 -15.22 11.33
C PHE A 254 -17.36 -14.57 12.69
N ASP A 255 -17.84 -15.32 13.68
CA ASP A 255 -17.80 -14.90 15.08
C ASP A 255 -16.34 -14.76 15.54
N TYR A 256 -16.05 -13.96 16.56
CA TYR A 256 -14.70 -13.83 17.11
C TYR A 256 -14.12 -15.22 17.46
N GLY A 257 -12.86 -15.46 17.11
CA GLY A 257 -12.18 -16.72 17.38
C GLY A 257 -11.04 -17.02 16.41
N ILE A 258 -10.32 -18.11 16.70
CA ILE A 258 -9.26 -18.63 15.84
C ILE A 258 -9.74 -19.93 15.22
N TYR A 259 -9.99 -19.90 13.92
CA TYR A 259 -10.48 -21.03 13.16
C TYR A 259 -9.32 -21.74 12.48
N ARG A 260 -8.95 -22.89 13.02
CA ARG A 260 -7.84 -23.69 12.51
C ARG A 260 -8.30 -24.51 11.30
N VAL A 261 -7.57 -24.39 10.20
CA VAL A 261 -7.90 -24.98 8.90
C VAL A 261 -6.73 -25.80 8.37
N THR A 262 -6.98 -27.02 7.91
CA THR A 262 -5.95 -27.99 7.48
C THR A 262 -5.98 -28.32 5.99
N GLN A 263 -6.91 -27.71 5.23
CA GLN A 263 -7.02 -27.83 3.78
C GLN A 263 -7.49 -26.51 3.15
N THR A 264 -7.32 -26.35 1.84
CA THR A 264 -7.82 -25.17 1.11
C THR A 264 -9.33 -24.97 1.31
N ILE A 265 -9.72 -23.76 1.69
CA ILE A 265 -11.11 -23.29 1.66
C ILE A 265 -11.35 -22.59 0.32
N TYR A 266 -12.28 -23.13 -0.46
CA TYR A 266 -12.73 -22.51 -1.70
C TYR A 266 -13.89 -21.55 -1.43
N VAL A 267 -13.72 -20.28 -1.82
CA VAL A 267 -14.72 -19.22 -1.75
C VAL A 267 -15.31 -19.01 -3.16
N PRO A 268 -16.55 -19.43 -3.42
CA PRO A 268 -17.14 -19.31 -4.74
C PRO A 268 -17.55 -17.86 -5.07
N PRO A 269 -17.87 -17.56 -6.34
CA PRO A 269 -18.47 -16.29 -6.74
C PRO A 269 -19.69 -15.90 -5.88
N ASN A 270 -19.99 -14.61 -5.76
CA ASN A 270 -21.19 -14.10 -5.06
C ASN A 270 -21.25 -14.52 -3.58
N THR A 271 -20.13 -14.32 -2.89
CA THR A 271 -19.93 -14.65 -1.47
C THR A 271 -19.59 -13.39 -0.68
N TYR A 272 -20.20 -13.24 0.50
CA TYR A 272 -20.07 -12.05 1.34
C TYR A 272 -19.68 -12.50 2.74
N ILE A 273 -18.50 -12.10 3.21
CA ILE A 273 -17.91 -12.50 4.48
C ILE A 273 -17.66 -11.27 5.34
N VAL A 274 -18.01 -11.34 6.61
CA VAL A 274 -17.69 -10.36 7.65
C VAL A 274 -17.19 -11.10 8.87
N GLY A 275 -16.11 -10.64 9.46
CA GLY A 275 -15.69 -11.06 10.79
C GLY A 275 -16.16 -10.15 11.91
N GLU A 276 -16.13 -10.69 13.12
CA GLU A 276 -16.34 -9.96 14.35
C GLU A 276 -14.98 -9.62 14.97
N MET A 277 -14.45 -8.44 14.61
CA MET A 277 -13.20 -7.89 15.16
C MET A 277 -11.97 -8.78 14.90
N TRP A 278 -11.73 -9.80 15.75
CA TRP A 278 -10.57 -10.71 15.68
C TRP A 278 -10.97 -12.11 15.19
N SER A 279 -11.57 -12.15 14.00
CA SER A 279 -11.93 -13.42 13.34
C SER A 279 -10.77 -13.94 12.52
N VAL A 280 -10.08 -14.94 13.02
CA VAL A 280 -8.81 -15.40 12.48
C VAL A 280 -8.97 -16.73 11.75
N ILE A 281 -8.58 -16.80 10.48
CA ILE A 281 -8.33 -18.07 9.79
C ILE A 281 -6.86 -18.42 9.97
N MET A 282 -6.57 -19.60 10.51
CA MET A 282 -5.21 -20.07 10.78
C MET A 282 -4.93 -21.37 10.03
N SER A 283 -3.96 -21.37 9.11
CA SER A 283 -3.51 -22.61 8.46
C SER A 283 -2.83 -23.54 9.46
N SER A 284 -2.97 -24.86 9.33
CA SER A 284 -2.27 -25.84 10.17
C SER A 284 -2.07 -27.17 9.44
N GLY A 285 -1.11 -27.96 9.93
CA GLY A 285 -0.85 -29.31 9.44
C GLY A 285 0.02 -29.36 8.19
N SER A 286 0.35 -30.59 7.78
CA SER A 286 1.34 -30.84 6.72
C SER A 286 0.93 -30.39 5.32
N PHE A 287 -0.37 -30.15 5.09
CA PHE A 287 -0.91 -29.72 3.79
C PHE A 287 -0.29 -28.39 3.31
N PHE A 288 0.10 -27.52 4.25
CA PHE A 288 0.65 -26.20 3.96
C PHE A 288 2.16 -26.09 4.24
N ASN A 289 2.88 -27.20 4.45
CA ASN A 289 4.29 -27.14 4.86
C ASN A 289 5.30 -27.54 3.75
N ASP A 290 4.84 -27.69 2.50
CA ASP A 290 5.73 -28.02 1.37
C ASP A 290 5.89 -26.84 0.41
N ALA A 291 7.02 -26.14 0.50
CA ALA A 291 7.35 -25.00 -0.38
C ALA A 291 7.52 -25.39 -1.87
N LYS A 292 7.71 -26.68 -2.19
CA LYS A 292 7.77 -27.16 -3.58
C LYS A 292 6.38 -27.38 -4.18
N ASN A 293 5.37 -27.51 -3.34
CA ASN A 293 3.98 -27.73 -3.74
C ASN A 293 3.06 -26.77 -2.96
N PRO A 294 3.25 -25.44 -3.09
CA PRO A 294 2.52 -24.48 -2.27
C PRO A 294 1.00 -24.58 -2.52
N LYS A 295 0.22 -24.29 -1.48
CA LYS A 295 -1.25 -24.42 -1.48
C LYS A 295 -1.93 -23.16 -0.93
N PRO A 296 -3.01 -22.70 -1.58
CA PRO A 296 -3.82 -21.63 -1.03
C PRO A 296 -4.58 -22.10 0.21
N LEU A 297 -4.52 -21.32 1.29
CA LEU A 297 -5.39 -21.48 2.45
C LEU A 297 -6.80 -21.04 2.08
N PHE A 298 -6.95 -19.84 1.52
CA PHE A 298 -8.20 -19.37 0.91
C PHE A 298 -8.02 -19.22 -0.61
N LEU A 299 -8.84 -19.93 -1.38
CA LEU A 299 -8.92 -19.81 -2.84
C LEU A 299 -10.19 -19.05 -3.22
N VAL A 300 -10.06 -17.76 -3.55
CA VAL A 300 -11.18 -16.87 -3.85
C VAL A 300 -11.48 -16.86 -5.35
N GLY A 301 -12.45 -17.68 -5.73
CA GLY A 301 -12.74 -18.02 -7.11
C GLY A 301 -11.62 -18.88 -7.73
N LYS A 302 -11.96 -19.55 -8.83
CA LYS A 302 -11.00 -20.16 -9.74
C LYS A 302 -10.70 -19.20 -10.88
N SER A 303 -9.56 -19.39 -11.54
CA SER A 303 -9.21 -18.59 -12.72
C SER A 303 -10.34 -18.62 -13.77
N GLY A 304 -10.77 -17.44 -14.22
CA GLY A 304 -11.86 -17.26 -15.18
C GLY A 304 -13.26 -17.21 -14.56
N GLU A 305 -13.43 -17.46 -13.26
CA GLU A 305 -14.73 -17.28 -12.61
C GLU A 305 -15.07 -15.79 -12.44
N GLU A 306 -16.36 -15.47 -12.59
CA GLU A 306 -16.87 -14.12 -12.47
C GLU A 306 -17.95 -14.00 -11.40
N GLY A 307 -17.91 -12.91 -10.65
CA GLY A 307 -18.90 -12.60 -9.62
C GLY A 307 -18.37 -11.57 -8.65
N ILE A 308 -19.12 -11.37 -7.57
CA ILE A 308 -18.74 -10.43 -6.50
C ILE A 308 -18.31 -11.23 -5.28
N VAL A 309 -17.11 -10.98 -4.75
CA VAL A 309 -16.73 -11.44 -3.41
C VAL A 309 -16.40 -10.22 -2.56
N GLU A 310 -17.00 -10.14 -1.37
CA GLU A 310 -16.72 -9.08 -0.39
C GLU A 310 -16.23 -9.77 0.89
N ILE A 311 -15.05 -9.40 1.39
CA ILE A 311 -14.52 -9.88 2.67
C ILE A 311 -14.17 -8.66 3.52
N SER A 312 -14.62 -8.61 4.77
CA SER A 312 -14.18 -7.57 5.70
C SER A 312 -14.01 -8.03 7.12
N ASP A 313 -13.20 -7.31 7.90
CA ASP A 313 -12.96 -7.54 9.33
C ASP A 313 -12.41 -8.95 9.63
N MET A 314 -11.48 -9.44 8.80
CA MET A 314 -10.90 -10.79 8.91
C MET A 314 -9.38 -10.73 9.08
N LEU A 315 -8.82 -11.69 9.82
CA LEU A 315 -7.38 -11.88 9.95
C LEU A 315 -6.99 -13.25 9.37
N PHE A 316 -5.88 -13.31 8.64
CA PHE A 316 -5.28 -14.55 8.14
C PHE A 316 -3.91 -14.76 8.77
N GLN A 317 -3.65 -15.95 9.29
CA GLN A 317 -2.36 -16.31 9.86
C GLN A 317 -1.97 -17.76 9.56
N THR A 318 -0.76 -18.14 9.93
CA THR A 318 -0.28 -19.52 9.86
C THR A 318 0.08 -20.04 11.25
N GLN A 319 -0.14 -21.33 11.46
CA GLN A 319 0.49 -22.09 12.53
C GLN A 319 1.73 -22.77 11.95
N GLY A 320 2.90 -22.31 12.37
CA GLY A 320 4.17 -22.74 11.81
C GLY A 320 4.69 -24.10 12.34
N PRO A 321 5.61 -24.72 11.59
CA PRO A 321 6.09 -24.28 10.27
C PRO A 321 5.07 -24.54 9.14
N ALA A 322 4.97 -23.61 8.20
CA ALA A 322 4.00 -23.63 7.09
C ALA A 322 4.61 -23.11 5.77
N ALA A 323 5.78 -23.64 5.39
CA ALA A 323 6.59 -23.14 4.28
C ALA A 323 5.91 -23.18 2.89
N GLY A 324 4.82 -23.92 2.73
CA GLY A 324 4.02 -24.04 1.51
C GLY A 324 2.72 -23.24 1.52
N ALA A 325 2.43 -22.47 2.57
CA ALA A 325 1.17 -21.73 2.66
C ALA A 325 1.16 -20.52 1.71
N ILE A 326 0.14 -20.43 0.86
CA ILE A 326 -0.30 -19.19 0.23
C ILE A 326 -1.54 -18.75 1.01
N LEU A 327 -1.49 -17.68 1.82
CA LEU A 327 -2.62 -17.39 2.73
C LEU A 327 -3.89 -17.07 1.94
N MET A 328 -3.77 -16.35 0.83
CA MET A 328 -4.90 -16.13 -0.08
C MET A 328 -4.45 -16.11 -1.55
N GLU A 329 -5.18 -16.84 -2.38
CA GLU A 329 -5.13 -16.74 -3.84
C GLU A 329 -6.46 -16.15 -4.32
N TRP A 330 -6.40 -15.00 -4.98
CA TRP A 330 -7.56 -14.26 -5.47
C TRP A 330 -7.64 -14.31 -6.99
N ASN A 331 -8.63 -15.00 -7.51
CA ASN A 331 -8.86 -15.17 -8.96
C ASN A 331 -10.16 -14.54 -9.45
N ILE A 332 -11.13 -14.32 -8.57
CA ILE A 332 -12.45 -13.84 -8.97
C ILE A 332 -12.38 -12.50 -9.68
N ARG A 333 -13.18 -12.37 -10.74
CA ARG A 333 -13.30 -11.14 -11.53
C ARG A 333 -14.71 -10.58 -11.48
N LYS A 334 -14.82 -9.25 -11.41
CA LYS A 334 -16.01 -8.54 -11.82
C LYS A 334 -15.73 -7.75 -13.09
N ARG A 335 -16.33 -8.16 -14.21
CA ARG A 335 -16.32 -7.37 -15.45
C ARG A 335 -17.00 -6.02 -15.22
N SER A 336 -16.35 -4.96 -15.70
CA SER A 336 -16.80 -3.57 -15.57
C SER A 336 -17.22 -3.27 -14.11
N PRO A 337 -16.22 -3.21 -13.21
CA PRO A 337 -16.45 -2.93 -11.80
C PRO A 337 -16.83 -1.46 -11.55
N GLN A 338 -18.06 -1.20 -11.12
CA GLN A 338 -18.57 0.16 -10.89
C GLN A 338 -19.45 0.21 -9.62
N GLY A 339 -19.34 1.28 -8.84
CA GLY A 339 -20.17 1.49 -7.64
C GLY A 339 -20.11 0.31 -6.67
N GLN A 340 -21.25 -0.33 -6.37
CA GLN A 340 -21.31 -1.50 -5.48
C GLN A 340 -20.94 -2.83 -6.17
N ASN A 341 -20.75 -2.82 -7.49
CA ASN A 341 -20.44 -4.01 -8.28
C ASN A 341 -18.93 -4.23 -8.36
N VAL A 342 -18.28 -4.42 -7.22
CA VAL A 342 -16.82 -4.57 -7.12
C VAL A 342 -16.51 -5.69 -6.13
N SER A 343 -15.60 -6.59 -6.49
CA SER A 343 -15.08 -7.58 -5.55
C SER A 343 -13.91 -6.98 -4.77
N GLY A 344 -13.86 -7.20 -3.46
CA GLY A 344 -12.87 -6.53 -2.63
C GLY A 344 -12.70 -7.05 -1.22
N MET A 345 -11.67 -6.51 -0.57
CA MET A 345 -11.31 -6.71 0.81
C MET A 345 -11.21 -5.35 1.53
N TRP A 346 -11.76 -5.28 2.75
CA TRP A 346 -11.75 -4.09 3.59
C TRP A 346 -11.45 -4.46 5.04
N ASP A 347 -10.44 -3.87 5.67
CA ASP A 347 -10.03 -4.26 7.03
C ASP A 347 -9.74 -5.78 7.10
N VAL A 348 -9.01 -6.29 6.11
CA VAL A 348 -8.56 -7.68 6.07
C VAL A 348 -7.05 -7.70 6.18
N HIS A 349 -6.52 -8.41 7.17
CA HIS A 349 -5.09 -8.36 7.47
C HIS A 349 -4.49 -9.76 7.42
N PHE A 350 -3.19 -9.81 7.09
CA PHE A 350 -2.38 -11.02 7.11
C PHE A 350 -1.31 -10.81 8.15
N ARG A 351 -1.26 -11.67 9.16
CA ARG A 351 -0.35 -11.53 10.30
C ARG A 351 0.29 -12.89 10.56
N VAL A 352 1.51 -13.09 10.06
CA VAL A 352 2.19 -14.39 10.18
C VAL A 352 3.33 -14.34 11.19
N GLY A 353 3.20 -15.16 12.24
CA GLY A 353 4.09 -15.16 13.39
C GLY A 353 3.70 -14.18 14.48
N GLY A 354 4.57 -14.07 15.50
CA GLY A 354 4.54 -13.01 16.50
C GLY A 354 3.23 -12.87 17.28
N SER A 355 2.45 -13.94 17.37
CA SER A 355 1.19 -13.92 18.11
C SER A 355 0.72 -15.32 18.50
N GLU A 356 -0.15 -15.39 19.50
CA GLU A 356 -0.59 -16.63 20.12
C GLU A 356 -1.23 -17.60 19.11
N GLY A 357 -0.91 -18.89 19.28
CA GLY A 357 -1.38 -19.98 18.43
C GLY A 357 -0.57 -20.19 17.15
N THR A 358 0.30 -19.24 16.77
CA THR A 358 1.12 -19.35 15.54
C THR A 358 2.29 -20.33 15.68
N ASN A 359 2.72 -20.68 16.90
CA ASN A 359 3.97 -21.43 17.16
C ASN A 359 5.24 -20.78 16.57
N LEU A 360 5.17 -19.47 16.33
CA LEU A 360 6.18 -18.65 15.65
C LEU A 360 6.44 -17.38 16.50
N GLN A 361 6.64 -17.60 17.79
CA GLN A 361 6.75 -16.59 18.85
C GLN A 361 8.11 -16.69 19.57
N ALA A 362 8.41 -15.74 20.45
CA ALA A 362 9.49 -15.86 21.41
C ALA A 362 9.18 -16.98 22.45
N PRO A 363 10.19 -17.71 22.97
CA PRO A 363 11.61 -17.61 22.66
C PRO A 363 12.04 -18.39 21.42
N LYS A 364 11.12 -19.11 20.75
CA LYS A 364 11.44 -20.04 19.66
C LYS A 364 12.11 -19.33 18.49
N CYS A 365 11.51 -18.24 18.03
CA CYS A 365 11.98 -17.47 16.87
C CYS A 365 12.65 -16.15 17.24
N THR A 366 13.16 -16.00 18.47
CA THR A 366 13.85 -14.76 18.88
C THR A 366 15.08 -14.47 18.01
N LYS A 367 15.32 -13.18 17.71
CA LYS A 367 16.47 -12.75 16.91
C LYS A 367 17.82 -13.25 17.45
N LYS A 368 18.74 -13.57 16.55
CA LYS A 368 20.11 -14.05 16.85
C LYS A 368 21.17 -13.34 15.99
N PRO A 369 21.39 -12.03 16.15
CA PRO A 369 22.29 -11.27 15.29
C PRO A 369 23.77 -11.66 15.41
N ASP A 370 24.17 -12.25 16.54
CA ASP A 370 25.54 -12.71 16.79
C ASP A 370 25.83 -14.11 16.19
N ASP A 371 24.78 -14.87 15.85
CA ASP A 371 24.90 -16.18 15.23
C ASP A 371 25.11 -16.04 13.71
N GLN A 372 25.95 -16.91 13.13
CA GLN A 372 26.06 -17.04 11.67
C GLN A 372 24.90 -17.92 11.16
N VAL A 373 23.78 -17.28 10.84
CA VAL A 373 22.53 -17.91 10.37
C VAL A 373 22.56 -18.13 8.85
N ASP A 374 23.42 -17.44 8.09
CA ASP A 374 23.66 -17.78 6.68
C ASP A 374 24.71 -18.91 6.56
N PRO A 375 24.40 -20.10 5.99
CA PRO A 375 23.12 -20.57 5.45
C PRO A 375 22.33 -21.48 6.41
N LYS A 376 22.67 -21.53 7.70
CA LYS A 376 21.98 -22.32 8.74
C LYS A 376 20.64 -21.71 9.13
N ILE A 377 19.61 -21.98 8.35
CA ILE A 377 18.24 -21.50 8.62
C ILE A 377 17.56 -22.32 9.71
N ASP A 378 16.75 -21.63 10.54
CA ASP A 378 15.86 -22.25 11.50
C ASP A 378 14.51 -22.60 10.82
N ASP A 379 14.40 -23.85 10.33
CA ASP A 379 13.21 -24.33 9.60
C ASP A 379 11.92 -24.26 10.44
N ASP A 380 12.07 -24.24 11.77
CA ASP A 380 10.97 -24.13 12.72
C ASP A 380 10.31 -22.74 12.71
N CYS A 381 10.94 -21.75 12.08
CA CYS A 381 10.48 -20.36 11.95
C CYS A 381 10.01 -20.00 10.51
N LEU A 382 9.80 -21.00 9.65
CA LEU A 382 9.19 -20.84 8.33
C LEU A 382 7.68 -20.58 8.45
N SER A 383 7.21 -19.41 8.03
CA SER A 383 5.82 -18.97 8.21
C SER A 383 4.91 -19.19 7.01
N ALA A 384 5.38 -18.92 5.79
CA ALA A 384 4.57 -18.98 4.58
C ALA A 384 5.41 -18.94 3.29
N PHE A 385 4.84 -19.50 2.21
CA PHE A 385 5.39 -19.36 0.85
C PHE A 385 5.10 -17.97 0.28
N MET A 386 3.85 -17.51 0.44
CA MET A 386 3.36 -16.22 -0.05
C MET A 386 2.17 -15.76 0.80
N LEU A 387 2.01 -14.46 1.01
CA LEU A 387 0.85 -13.95 1.77
C LEU A 387 -0.37 -13.70 0.86
N LEU A 388 -0.19 -13.02 -0.26
CA LEU A 388 -1.28 -12.76 -1.22
C LEU A 388 -0.85 -12.98 -2.67
N HIS A 389 -1.62 -13.80 -3.39
CA HIS A 389 -1.49 -14.00 -4.82
C HIS A 389 -2.73 -13.48 -5.54
N ILE A 390 -2.60 -12.45 -6.39
CA ILE A 390 -3.67 -11.96 -7.26
C ILE A 390 -3.46 -12.56 -8.65
N GLY A 391 -4.35 -13.48 -9.03
CA GLY A 391 -4.23 -14.26 -10.25
C GLY A 391 -4.51 -13.47 -11.53
N LYS A 392 -4.19 -14.09 -12.67
CA LYS A 392 -4.14 -13.45 -14.00
C LYS A 392 -5.42 -12.76 -14.46
N THR A 393 -6.57 -13.36 -14.16
CA THR A 393 -7.87 -12.85 -14.62
C THR A 393 -8.55 -11.93 -13.61
N ALA A 394 -7.95 -11.76 -12.42
CA ALA A 394 -8.59 -11.13 -11.28
C ALA A 394 -8.92 -9.63 -11.48
N SER A 395 -9.89 -9.18 -10.69
CA SER A 395 -10.09 -7.77 -10.38
C SER A 395 -10.32 -7.63 -8.87
N LEU A 396 -9.71 -6.65 -8.23
CA LEU A 396 -9.73 -6.59 -6.76
C LEU A 396 -9.62 -5.14 -6.25
N MET A 397 -10.53 -4.76 -5.37
CA MET A 397 -10.46 -3.54 -4.56
C MET A 397 -9.96 -3.88 -3.16
N MET A 398 -8.91 -3.22 -2.70
CA MET A 398 -8.35 -3.40 -1.36
C MET A 398 -8.30 -2.06 -0.66
N GLU A 399 -8.79 -2.02 0.58
CA GLU A 399 -8.78 -0.85 1.44
C GLU A 399 -8.37 -1.26 2.85
N ASN A 400 -7.40 -0.55 3.43
CA ASN A 400 -6.88 -0.79 4.78
C ASN A 400 -6.44 -2.24 5.00
N MET A 401 -5.38 -2.64 4.31
CA MET A 401 -4.85 -4.00 4.36
C MET A 401 -3.41 -3.96 4.87
N TRP A 402 -3.11 -4.83 5.83
CA TRP A 402 -1.76 -4.99 6.34
C TRP A 402 -1.32 -6.44 6.13
N ILE A 403 -0.28 -6.63 5.34
CA ILE A 403 0.27 -7.93 4.96
C ILE A 403 1.65 -8.09 5.60
N TRP A 404 1.65 -8.56 6.84
CA TRP A 404 2.77 -8.45 7.76
C TRP A 404 3.35 -9.81 8.13
N THR A 405 4.64 -9.95 7.88
CA THR A 405 5.47 -10.99 8.49
C THR A 405 6.08 -10.45 9.76
N SER A 406 5.84 -11.10 10.90
CA SER A 406 6.17 -10.51 12.19
C SER A 406 7.66 -10.25 12.39
N ASP A 407 8.01 -8.98 12.62
CA ASP A 407 9.35 -8.55 13.02
C ASP A 407 9.55 -8.60 14.55
N HIS A 408 8.46 -8.60 15.32
CA HIS A 408 8.43 -8.74 16.77
C HIS A 408 7.21 -9.54 17.27
N ASP A 409 7.29 -10.03 18.50
CA ASP A 409 6.21 -10.77 19.14
C ASP A 409 5.21 -9.84 19.84
N LEU A 410 3.98 -9.78 19.35
CA LEU A 410 2.92 -8.91 19.87
C LEU A 410 2.43 -9.34 21.25
N ASP A 411 2.50 -10.63 21.56
CA ASP A 411 1.95 -11.20 22.79
C ASP A 411 3.03 -11.43 23.86
N ALA A 412 4.31 -11.24 23.50
CA ALA A 412 5.41 -11.27 24.47
C ALA A 412 5.48 -9.98 25.31
N PRO A 413 5.85 -10.05 26.61
CA PRO A 413 5.82 -8.89 27.51
C PRO A 413 6.70 -7.70 27.12
N LYS A 414 7.75 -7.90 26.30
CA LYS A 414 8.66 -6.82 25.88
C LYS A 414 8.62 -6.56 24.38
N HIS A 415 7.69 -7.19 23.66
CA HIS A 415 7.65 -7.14 22.21
C HIS A 415 9.01 -7.45 21.57
N GLU A 416 9.64 -8.55 22.03
CA GLU A 416 10.95 -8.95 21.55
C GLU A 416 10.94 -9.14 20.03
N GLN A 417 11.98 -8.64 19.36
CA GLN A 417 12.20 -8.88 17.94
C GLN A 417 12.41 -10.38 17.67
N ILE A 418 11.75 -10.86 16.62
CA ILE A 418 11.81 -12.26 16.16
C ILE A 418 12.31 -12.32 14.72
N THR A 419 12.68 -13.53 14.28
CA THR A 419 13.14 -13.86 12.94
C THR A 419 12.16 -14.86 12.34
N ILE A 420 11.27 -14.39 11.47
CA ILE A 420 10.25 -15.19 10.79
C ILE A 420 10.51 -15.16 9.29
N TYR A 421 10.42 -16.32 8.63
CA TYR A 421 10.75 -16.46 7.21
C TYR A 421 9.49 -16.69 6.37
N THR A 422 8.99 -15.61 5.76
CA THR A 422 7.97 -15.66 4.70
C THR A 422 8.63 -15.42 3.34
N GLY A 423 8.37 -16.27 2.35
CA GLY A 423 9.00 -16.14 1.03
C GLY A 423 8.64 -14.83 0.32
N ARG A 424 7.35 -14.56 0.15
CA ARG A 424 6.81 -13.50 -0.72
C ARG A 424 5.67 -12.77 -0.03
N GLY A 425 5.61 -11.45 -0.21
CA GLY A 425 4.50 -10.64 0.27
C GLY A 425 3.27 -10.77 -0.64
N LEU A 426 3.20 -9.88 -1.63
CA LEU A 426 2.11 -9.77 -2.60
C LEU A 426 2.63 -9.96 -4.02
N LEU A 427 2.13 -10.97 -4.73
CA LEU A 427 2.30 -11.12 -6.18
C LEU A 427 1.00 -10.76 -6.90
N CYS A 428 1.06 -9.82 -7.84
CA CYS A 428 -0.06 -9.47 -8.70
C CYS A 428 0.26 -9.77 -10.16
N GLU A 429 -0.52 -10.69 -10.74
CA GLU A 429 -0.43 -11.08 -12.14
C GLU A 429 -1.62 -10.60 -12.97
N ALA A 430 -2.43 -9.65 -12.47
CA ALA A 430 -3.70 -9.29 -13.10
C ALA A 430 -3.54 -8.70 -14.52
N GLU A 431 -3.43 -9.58 -15.53
CA GLU A 431 -3.29 -9.28 -16.96
C GLU A 431 -4.52 -8.57 -17.54
N LEU A 432 -5.66 -8.76 -16.87
CA LEU A 432 -6.91 -8.10 -17.22
C LEU A 432 -7.22 -6.89 -16.35
N GLY A 433 -6.77 -6.88 -15.08
CA GLY A 433 -7.11 -5.87 -14.06
C GLY A 433 -8.60 -5.57 -13.99
N PRO A 434 -9.05 -4.45 -13.41
CA PRO A 434 -8.29 -3.52 -12.59
C PRO A 434 -8.04 -4.03 -11.17
N VAL A 435 -6.99 -3.50 -10.53
CA VAL A 435 -6.70 -3.68 -9.11
C VAL A 435 -6.49 -2.32 -8.47
N TRP A 436 -7.11 -2.09 -7.31
CA TRP A 436 -6.92 -0.88 -6.50
C TRP A 436 -6.43 -1.25 -5.12
N MET A 437 -5.39 -0.57 -4.66
CA MET A 437 -4.79 -0.75 -3.33
C MET A 437 -4.80 0.59 -2.60
N TYR A 438 -5.69 0.74 -1.62
CA TYR A 438 -5.83 1.94 -0.80
C TYR A 438 -5.30 1.72 0.62
N GLY A 439 -4.28 2.48 1.03
CA GLY A 439 -3.68 2.38 2.36
C GLY A 439 -3.23 0.96 2.68
N HIS A 440 -2.28 0.46 1.89
CA HIS A 440 -1.83 -0.93 1.92
C HIS A 440 -0.38 -1.01 2.40
N ALA A 441 -0.05 -2.00 3.25
CA ALA A 441 1.32 -2.28 3.69
C ALA A 441 1.66 -3.75 3.45
N VAL A 442 2.87 -4.03 2.93
CA VAL A 442 3.41 -5.39 2.79
C VAL A 442 4.83 -5.40 3.31
N GLU A 443 5.11 -6.19 4.34
CA GLU A 443 6.34 -6.03 5.10
C GLU A 443 7.03 -7.34 5.47
N HIS A 444 8.36 -7.27 5.52
CA HIS A 444 9.28 -8.27 6.05
C HIS A 444 9.25 -9.63 5.34
N ASN A 445 9.03 -9.61 4.03
CA ASN A 445 9.09 -10.82 3.20
C ASN A 445 10.48 -11.00 2.59
N VAL A 446 10.95 -12.24 2.48
CA VAL A 446 12.32 -12.60 2.11
C VAL A 446 12.71 -12.07 0.73
N LEU A 447 11.91 -12.35 -0.31
CA LEU A 447 12.25 -12.07 -1.70
C LEU A 447 11.77 -10.68 -2.15
N TYR A 448 10.52 -10.35 -1.86
CA TYR A 448 9.90 -9.09 -2.20
C TYR A 448 8.64 -8.86 -1.36
N ASN A 449 8.33 -7.58 -1.15
CA ASN A 449 7.09 -7.13 -0.55
C ASN A 449 6.00 -6.98 -1.62
N TYR A 450 6.16 -6.12 -2.62
CA TYR A 450 5.26 -6.06 -3.79
C TYR A 450 5.95 -6.52 -5.07
N GLN A 451 5.29 -7.40 -5.82
CA GLN A 451 5.67 -7.74 -7.19
C GLN A 451 4.47 -7.66 -8.13
N LEU A 452 4.59 -6.87 -9.19
CA LEU A 452 3.64 -6.81 -10.31
C LEU A 452 4.29 -7.49 -11.51
N ALA A 453 3.68 -8.55 -12.02
CA ALA A 453 4.25 -9.33 -13.13
C ALA A 453 3.20 -9.53 -14.23
N ASN A 454 3.47 -9.04 -15.44
CA ASN A 454 2.53 -9.06 -16.56
C ASN A 454 1.18 -8.35 -16.29
N ALA A 455 1.12 -7.54 -15.23
CA ALA A 455 -0.10 -6.92 -14.75
C ALA A 455 -0.45 -5.66 -15.56
N LYS A 456 -1.73 -5.28 -15.54
CA LYS A 456 -2.14 -3.96 -16.02
C LYS A 456 -3.34 -3.37 -15.28
N ASN A 457 -3.52 -2.06 -15.41
CA ASN A 457 -4.59 -1.29 -14.76
C ASN A 457 -4.50 -1.40 -13.23
N ILE A 458 -3.39 -0.93 -12.67
CA ILE A 458 -3.11 -1.02 -11.24
C ILE A 458 -3.08 0.38 -10.64
N PHE A 459 -3.92 0.63 -9.64
CA PHE A 459 -3.84 1.81 -8.78
C PHE A 459 -3.33 1.40 -7.39
N MET A 460 -2.38 2.16 -6.85
CA MET A 460 -1.78 1.94 -5.54
C MET A 460 -1.66 3.29 -4.83
N GLY A 461 -2.08 3.42 -3.57
CA GLY A 461 -1.98 4.70 -2.88
C GLY A 461 -2.47 4.73 -1.42
N VAL A 462 -1.66 5.18 -0.45
CA VAL A 462 -0.21 4.97 -0.44
C VAL A 462 0.06 3.48 -0.24
N ILE A 463 1.19 3.02 -0.77
CA ILE A 463 1.75 1.72 -0.37
C ILE A 463 2.90 1.93 0.60
N GLN A 464 3.12 0.96 1.48
CA GLN A 464 4.23 0.96 2.40
C GLN A 464 4.91 -0.42 2.45
N THR A 465 6.23 -0.44 2.67
CA THR A 465 7.01 -1.67 2.89
C THR A 465 8.17 -1.50 3.86
N GLU A 466 8.55 -2.60 4.52
CA GLU A 466 9.82 -2.75 5.22
C GLU A 466 10.57 -4.02 4.80
N THR A 467 11.89 -3.90 4.65
CA THR A 467 12.80 -5.05 4.48
C THR A 467 12.90 -5.83 5.80
N PRO A 468 12.92 -7.19 5.80
CA PRO A 468 13.04 -7.95 7.05
C PRO A 468 14.33 -7.60 7.81
N TYR A 469 14.22 -7.38 9.11
CA TYR A 469 15.29 -6.78 9.92
C TYR A 469 16.56 -7.63 10.02
N TYR A 470 16.39 -8.95 9.91
CA TYR A 470 17.50 -9.89 9.93
C TYR A 470 18.36 -9.81 8.66
N GLN A 471 17.83 -9.33 7.53
CA GLN A 471 18.63 -9.29 6.30
C GLN A 471 19.84 -8.36 6.49
N SER A 472 21.06 -8.79 6.20
CA SER A 472 21.42 -9.92 5.32
C SER A 472 21.94 -11.19 6.03
N ASN A 473 21.44 -11.50 7.23
CA ASN A 473 21.71 -12.73 7.99
C ASN A 473 20.42 -13.51 8.31
N PRO A 474 19.88 -14.33 7.38
CA PRO A 474 20.43 -14.62 6.05
C PRO A 474 20.05 -13.57 4.99
N ARG A 475 20.65 -13.71 3.81
CA ARG A 475 20.35 -12.92 2.60
C ARG A 475 19.03 -13.33 1.95
N ALA A 476 18.50 -12.48 1.07
CA ALA A 476 17.18 -12.66 0.44
C ALA A 476 17.00 -13.92 -0.43
N ARG A 477 18.05 -14.70 -0.72
CA ARG A 477 17.95 -15.98 -1.45
C ARG A 477 17.68 -17.21 -0.56
N GLN A 478 17.57 -17.01 0.76
CA GLN A 478 17.32 -18.06 1.75
C GLN A 478 16.18 -17.65 2.69
N PRO A 479 15.40 -18.61 3.21
CA PRO A 479 15.42 -20.06 2.92
C PRO A 479 14.74 -20.45 1.60
N PHE A 480 14.09 -19.50 0.92
CA PHE A 480 13.30 -19.78 -0.26
C PHE A 480 14.16 -19.66 -1.53
N ALA A 481 14.39 -20.79 -2.19
CA ALA A 481 14.98 -20.79 -3.53
C ALA A 481 14.03 -20.08 -4.52
N PRO A 482 14.58 -19.39 -5.53
CA PRO A 482 13.76 -18.72 -6.54
C PRO A 482 12.99 -19.75 -7.38
N VAL A 483 11.72 -19.44 -7.63
CA VAL A 483 10.77 -20.23 -8.42
C VAL A 483 10.31 -19.37 -9.60
N ALA A 484 10.75 -19.75 -10.80
CA ALA A 484 10.48 -18.99 -12.03
C ALA A 484 8.98 -18.81 -12.32
N GLU A 485 8.14 -19.78 -11.95
CA GLU A 485 6.68 -19.72 -12.11
C GLU A 485 6.04 -18.53 -11.39
N TYR A 486 6.63 -18.09 -10.27
CA TYR A 486 6.18 -16.92 -9.49
C TYR A 486 7.02 -15.66 -9.78
N PHE A 487 7.79 -15.68 -10.87
CA PHE A 487 8.65 -14.58 -11.31
C PHE A 487 9.66 -14.14 -10.25
N ASP A 488 10.16 -15.05 -9.42
CA ASP A 488 11.05 -14.66 -8.32
C ASP A 488 12.33 -13.98 -8.79
N PRO A 489 12.87 -13.06 -7.97
CA PRO A 489 14.16 -12.47 -8.24
C PRO A 489 15.28 -13.52 -8.12
N ASP A 490 16.09 -13.62 -9.17
CA ASP A 490 17.38 -14.32 -9.11
C ASP A 490 18.44 -13.33 -8.59
N PHE A 491 18.59 -13.29 -7.27
CA PHE A 491 19.56 -12.42 -6.61
C PHE A 491 21.00 -12.82 -6.92
N GLU A 492 21.29 -14.10 -7.17
CA GLU A 492 22.65 -14.53 -7.52
C GLU A 492 23.04 -13.99 -8.90
N ALA A 493 22.15 -14.07 -9.89
CA ALA A 493 22.39 -13.48 -11.20
C ALA A 493 22.45 -11.95 -11.13
N THR A 494 21.54 -11.32 -10.36
CA THR A 494 21.44 -9.86 -10.28
C THR A 494 22.62 -9.22 -9.53
N CYS A 495 23.07 -9.87 -8.45
CA CYS A 495 24.09 -9.33 -7.53
C CYS A 495 25.48 -9.99 -7.69
N GLY A 496 25.58 -11.12 -8.37
CA GLY A 496 26.83 -11.83 -8.62
C GLY A 496 27.61 -11.36 -9.86
N GLY A 497 27.09 -10.37 -10.59
CA GLY A 497 27.75 -9.76 -11.75
C GLY A 497 29.04 -9.00 -11.36
N ALA A 498 29.90 -8.77 -12.35
CA ALA A 498 31.22 -8.12 -12.16
C ALA A 498 31.16 -6.69 -11.59
N ASP A 499 29.98 -6.06 -11.60
CA ASP A 499 29.77 -4.65 -11.25
C ASP A 499 29.41 -4.42 -9.77
N ILE A 500 29.12 -5.47 -8.99
CA ILE A 500 28.86 -5.37 -7.54
C ILE A 500 30.08 -5.86 -6.76
N PRO A 501 30.79 -4.97 -6.02
CA PRO A 501 31.90 -5.40 -5.18
C PRO A 501 31.45 -6.42 -4.12
N LYS A 502 32.31 -7.40 -3.82
CA LYS A 502 31.98 -8.53 -2.92
C LYS A 502 31.48 -8.07 -1.55
N GLU A 503 32.02 -6.97 -1.05
CA GLU A 503 31.65 -6.34 0.22
C GLU A 503 30.27 -5.66 0.22
N LYS A 504 29.67 -5.43 -0.97
CA LYS A 504 28.34 -4.83 -1.14
C LYS A 504 27.26 -5.83 -1.52
N VAL A 505 27.60 -7.11 -1.69
CA VAL A 505 26.62 -8.15 -2.05
C VAL A 505 25.53 -8.28 -0.99
N SER A 506 25.85 -8.13 0.30
CA SER A 506 24.84 -8.15 1.37
C SER A 506 23.83 -7.00 1.27
N MET A 507 24.22 -5.86 0.71
CA MET A 507 23.29 -4.75 0.46
C MET A 507 22.44 -4.99 -0.80
N CYS A 508 22.94 -5.77 -1.75
CA CYS A 508 22.26 -6.08 -3.01
C CYS A 508 21.24 -7.21 -2.85
N GLU A 509 21.61 -8.30 -2.16
CA GLU A 509 20.76 -9.47 -1.93
C GLU A 509 19.75 -9.21 -0.79
N LYS A 510 18.91 -8.18 -0.94
CA LYS A 510 17.83 -7.78 -0.02
C LYS A 510 16.47 -7.76 -0.71
N SER A 511 15.42 -7.93 0.09
CA SER A 511 14.03 -7.93 -0.38
C SER A 511 13.69 -6.67 -1.18
N TRP A 512 13.02 -6.84 -2.31
CA TRP A 512 12.51 -5.71 -3.07
C TRP A 512 11.30 -5.08 -2.35
N GLY A 513 11.29 -3.76 -2.21
CA GLY A 513 10.07 -3.05 -1.78
C GLY A 513 9.00 -3.16 -2.87
N LEU A 514 9.34 -2.76 -4.09
CA LEU A 514 8.46 -2.86 -5.26
C LEU A 514 9.24 -3.34 -6.49
N ARG A 515 8.76 -4.42 -7.10
CA ARG A 515 9.28 -4.93 -8.37
C ARG A 515 8.17 -4.95 -9.42
N ILE A 516 8.37 -4.26 -10.54
CA ILE A 516 7.42 -4.18 -11.65
C ILE A 516 8.06 -4.87 -12.86
N LEU A 517 7.40 -5.88 -13.40
CA LEU A 517 7.90 -6.73 -14.49
C LEU A 517 6.89 -6.79 -15.61
N ASN A 518 7.30 -6.43 -16.82
CA ASN A 518 6.50 -6.56 -18.05
C ASN A 518 5.05 -6.07 -17.88
N SER A 519 4.87 -5.00 -17.09
CA SER A 519 3.56 -4.48 -16.66
C SER A 519 3.32 -3.09 -17.23
N THR A 520 2.06 -2.69 -17.32
CA THR A 520 1.67 -1.41 -17.93
C THR A 520 0.48 -0.78 -17.23
N ASP A 521 0.33 0.54 -17.33
CA ASP A 521 -0.77 1.28 -16.68
C ASP A 521 -0.78 1.05 -15.16
N VAL A 522 0.37 1.33 -14.52
CA VAL A 522 0.60 1.21 -13.08
C VAL A 522 0.75 2.60 -12.48
N PHE A 523 -0.10 2.93 -11.53
CA PHE A 523 -0.15 4.26 -10.91
C PHE A 523 0.00 4.13 -9.39
N ALA A 524 1.20 4.39 -8.89
CA ALA A 524 1.48 4.47 -7.46
C ALA A 524 1.48 5.94 -7.03
N PHE A 525 0.40 6.36 -6.36
CA PHE A 525 0.26 7.67 -5.75
C PHE A 525 0.62 7.59 -4.26
N GLY A 526 1.91 7.76 -4.00
CA GLY A 526 2.56 7.64 -2.71
C GLY A 526 3.08 6.22 -2.47
N ALA A 527 4.38 6.11 -2.19
CA ALA A 527 5.02 4.85 -1.84
C ALA A 527 6.10 5.10 -0.77
N GLY A 528 5.91 4.55 0.43
CA GLY A 528 6.88 4.60 1.53
C GLY A 528 7.62 3.28 1.68
N LEU A 529 8.85 3.17 1.17
CA LEU A 529 9.55 1.89 1.04
C LEU A 529 10.88 1.90 1.82
N TYR A 530 10.94 1.19 2.94
CA TYR A 530 11.96 1.42 3.96
C TYR A 530 12.91 0.24 4.17
N SER A 531 14.19 0.56 4.36
CA SER A 531 15.20 -0.39 4.79
C SER A 531 15.91 0.18 6.02
N PHE A 532 15.53 -0.31 7.21
CA PHE A 532 16.01 0.22 8.48
C PHE A 532 17.24 -0.49 9.03
N PHE A 533 17.51 -1.71 8.58
CA PHE A 533 18.45 -2.59 9.26
C PHE A 533 19.44 -3.28 8.33
N GLU A 534 20.60 -3.57 8.89
CA GLU A 534 21.52 -4.62 8.46
C GLU A 534 21.74 -5.56 9.65
N ASN A 535 21.17 -6.77 9.58
CA ASN A 535 21.24 -7.77 10.67
C ASN A 535 20.90 -7.16 12.05
N TYR A 536 19.72 -6.53 12.14
CA TYR A 536 19.21 -5.83 13.33
C TYR A 536 20.01 -4.60 13.80
N SER A 537 21.08 -4.19 13.12
CA SER A 537 21.75 -2.90 13.36
C SER A 537 21.17 -1.79 12.49
N THR A 538 21.01 -0.60 13.07
CA THR A 538 20.49 0.61 12.39
C THR A 538 21.59 1.56 11.89
N ASP A 539 22.86 1.21 12.08
CA ASP A 539 24.00 2.09 11.75
C ASP A 539 24.08 2.45 10.26
N CYS A 540 23.44 1.64 9.42
CA CYS A 540 23.40 1.80 7.97
C CYS A 540 22.49 2.95 7.50
N ILE A 541 21.50 3.38 8.30
CA ILE A 541 20.45 4.32 7.88
C ILE A 541 21.06 5.67 7.46
N ALA A 542 21.88 6.26 8.32
CA ALA A 542 22.46 7.57 8.09
C ALA A 542 23.39 7.61 6.86
N LYS A 543 23.92 6.46 6.44
CA LYS A 543 24.77 6.33 5.25
C LYS A 543 23.99 5.97 3.99
N ARG A 544 22.71 5.60 4.14
CA ARG A 544 21.87 5.02 3.08
C ARG A 544 22.43 3.70 2.58
N GLU A 545 22.99 2.90 3.49
CA GLU A 545 23.72 1.68 3.18
C GLU A 545 23.05 0.42 3.75
N CYS A 546 21.77 0.48 4.14
CA CYS A 546 21.04 -0.70 4.59
C CYS A 546 20.68 -1.62 3.41
N GLN A 547 20.44 -1.03 2.24
CA GLN A 547 20.07 -1.73 1.01
C GLN A 547 20.60 -0.97 -0.21
N GLN A 548 20.88 -1.70 -1.29
CA GLN A 548 21.39 -1.09 -2.51
C GLN A 548 20.27 -0.46 -3.35
N THR A 549 19.21 -1.20 -3.67
CA THR A 549 18.11 -0.71 -4.52
C THR A 549 16.77 -1.14 -3.97
N MET A 550 15.79 -0.23 -3.91
CA MET A 550 14.47 -0.49 -3.32
C MET A 550 13.40 -0.83 -4.37
N VAL A 551 13.40 -0.09 -5.49
CA VAL A 551 12.44 -0.28 -6.59
C VAL A 551 13.15 -0.72 -7.87
N SER A 552 12.62 -1.77 -8.51
CA SER A 552 13.09 -2.26 -9.80
C SER A 552 11.95 -2.29 -10.81
N ILE A 553 12.17 -1.71 -11.98
CA ILE A 553 11.16 -1.58 -13.03
C ILE A 553 11.72 -2.12 -14.35
N ASP A 554 11.07 -3.14 -14.84
CA ASP A 554 11.25 -3.72 -16.18
C ASP A 554 10.02 -3.37 -17.05
N ARG A 555 10.30 -2.82 -18.22
CA ARG A 555 9.35 -2.06 -19.06
C ARG A 555 9.12 -2.68 -20.44
N ASP A 556 9.27 -4.00 -20.54
CA ASP A 556 9.08 -4.75 -21.79
C ASP A 556 7.69 -4.62 -22.44
N ARG A 557 6.67 -4.12 -21.71
CA ARG A 557 5.30 -3.94 -22.19
C ARG A 557 4.89 -2.48 -22.31
N LYS A 558 4.31 -2.11 -23.46
CA LYS A 558 3.71 -0.80 -23.72
C LYS A 558 2.22 -0.78 -23.35
N SER A 559 1.72 0.42 -23.02
CA SER A 559 0.31 0.67 -22.71
C SER A 559 -0.57 0.62 -23.95
N ASP A 560 -1.76 0.04 -23.78
CA ASP A 560 -2.82 0.05 -24.79
C ASP A 560 -3.38 1.49 -24.99
N ILE A 561 -3.22 2.36 -23.99
CA ILE A 561 -3.73 3.74 -23.98
C ILE A 561 -2.66 4.74 -24.42
N VAL A 562 -1.42 4.57 -23.94
CA VAL A 562 -0.28 5.41 -24.28
C VAL A 562 0.78 4.57 -24.99
N SER A 563 0.59 4.34 -26.29
CA SER A 563 1.38 3.37 -27.07
C SER A 563 2.88 3.65 -27.15
N SER A 564 3.33 4.84 -26.76
CA SER A 564 4.76 5.20 -26.74
C SER A 564 5.53 4.61 -25.55
N ARG A 565 4.86 4.24 -24.45
CA ARG A 565 5.51 3.88 -23.18
C ARG A 565 4.73 2.87 -22.35
N SER A 566 5.33 2.36 -21.26
CA SER A 566 4.66 1.43 -20.33
C SER A 566 3.59 2.13 -19.47
N ASN A 567 3.64 3.45 -19.36
CA ASN A 567 2.69 4.26 -18.59
C ASN A 567 2.71 3.87 -17.11
N ILE A 568 3.91 3.97 -16.51
CA ILE A 568 4.16 3.66 -15.10
C ILE A 568 4.45 4.97 -14.39
N TRP A 569 3.62 5.30 -13.41
CA TRP A 569 3.70 6.55 -12.64
C TRP A 569 3.99 6.21 -11.18
N LEU A 570 5.16 6.63 -10.69
CA LEU A 570 5.47 6.60 -9.26
C LEU A 570 5.53 8.05 -8.78
N MET A 571 4.58 8.44 -7.95
CA MET A 571 4.47 9.81 -7.43
C MET A 571 4.64 9.79 -5.93
N GLY A 572 5.43 10.71 -5.36
CA GLY A 572 5.77 10.68 -3.94
C GLY A 572 6.43 9.36 -3.53
N LEU A 573 7.45 8.93 -4.26
CA LEU A 573 8.26 7.77 -3.88
C LEU A 573 9.22 8.19 -2.77
N VAL A 574 9.08 7.56 -1.62
CA VAL A 574 9.89 7.81 -0.43
C VAL A 574 10.63 6.55 -0.05
N THR A 575 11.93 6.68 0.20
CA THR A 575 12.76 5.57 0.69
C THR A 575 13.57 5.94 1.91
N ILE A 576 13.93 4.94 2.71
CA ILE A 576 14.85 5.07 3.85
C ILE A 576 15.98 4.05 3.71
N GLY A 577 17.20 4.46 4.06
CA GLY A 577 18.35 3.58 4.23
C GLY A 577 18.86 2.91 2.94
N THR A 578 18.44 3.38 1.77
CA THR A 578 18.76 2.74 0.48
C THR A 578 19.61 3.65 -0.42
N GLN A 579 20.62 3.10 -1.10
CA GLN A 579 21.47 3.88 -2.04
C GLN A 579 20.68 4.37 -3.26
N ASN A 580 19.92 3.47 -3.88
CA ASN A 580 19.13 3.72 -5.08
C ASN A 580 17.64 3.58 -4.75
N MET A 581 16.91 4.68 -4.89
CA MET A 581 15.47 4.70 -4.66
C MET A 581 14.73 3.84 -5.70
N ALA A 582 15.12 3.98 -6.97
CA ALA A 582 14.55 3.23 -8.09
C ALA A 582 15.59 2.99 -9.19
N SER A 583 15.35 1.98 -10.03
CA SER A 583 16.10 1.78 -11.27
C SER A 583 15.24 1.17 -12.38
N TRP A 584 15.57 1.51 -13.62
CA TRP A 584 14.93 0.97 -14.83
C TRP A 584 15.87 1.05 -16.04
N MET A 585 15.51 0.39 -17.13
CA MET A 585 16.22 0.47 -18.41
C MET A 585 15.47 1.41 -19.35
N LYS A 586 16.16 2.37 -19.98
CA LYS A 586 15.59 3.32 -20.95
C LYS A 586 15.05 2.63 -22.18
N ASP A 587 13.89 3.08 -22.67
CA ASP A 587 13.25 2.51 -23.85
C ASP A 587 14.02 2.83 -25.14
N SER A 588 14.77 3.94 -25.16
CA SER A 588 15.46 4.44 -26.35
C SER A 588 16.72 3.67 -26.71
N ASP A 589 17.51 3.27 -25.71
CA ASP A 589 18.88 2.80 -25.89
C ASP A 589 19.29 1.70 -24.90
N GLY A 590 18.38 1.27 -24.01
CA GLY A 590 18.68 0.25 -23.00
C GLY A 590 19.72 0.71 -21.97
N GLU A 591 19.92 2.01 -21.79
CA GLU A 591 20.76 2.52 -20.71
C GLU A 591 20.04 2.37 -19.36
N LYS A 592 20.74 1.86 -18.35
CA LYS A 592 20.20 1.76 -16.98
C LYS A 592 20.16 3.15 -16.34
N VAL A 593 18.98 3.57 -15.92
CA VAL A 593 18.80 4.74 -15.06
C VAL A 593 18.72 4.29 -13.61
N VAL A 594 19.41 5.02 -12.74
CA VAL A 594 19.45 4.80 -11.30
C VAL A 594 19.12 6.12 -10.64
N VAL A 595 18.16 6.12 -9.73
CA VAL A 595 17.78 7.29 -8.94
C VAL A 595 18.45 7.18 -7.58
N GLY A 596 19.54 7.91 -7.37
CA GLY A 596 20.27 7.90 -6.10
C GLY A 596 19.54 8.69 -5.02
N ALA A 597 19.54 8.18 -3.79
CA ALA A 597 19.04 8.90 -2.63
C ALA A 597 19.75 10.24 -2.42
N LEU A 598 21.06 10.28 -2.69
CA LEU A 598 21.91 11.47 -2.50
C LEU A 598 21.90 12.45 -3.69
N ASP A 599 21.09 12.22 -4.74
CA ASP A 599 21.00 13.07 -5.94
C ASP A 599 20.10 14.31 -5.74
N GLY A 600 20.16 14.88 -4.54
CA GLY A 600 19.31 15.99 -4.09
C GLY A 600 17.88 15.57 -3.74
N ASN A 601 17.66 14.28 -3.47
CA ASN A 601 16.34 13.74 -3.10
C ASN A 601 16.09 13.77 -1.58
N GLY A 602 17.00 14.32 -0.76
CA GLY A 602 16.81 14.39 0.69
C GLY A 602 15.55 15.17 1.12
N ALA A 603 14.75 14.55 1.99
CA ALA A 603 13.51 15.05 2.58
C ALA A 603 13.48 14.80 4.10
N GLY A 604 14.51 15.28 4.80
CA GLY A 604 14.64 15.15 6.25
C GLY A 604 15.21 13.79 6.64
N PHE A 605 14.40 12.97 7.31
CA PHE A 605 14.78 11.58 7.65
C PHE A 605 14.76 10.64 6.43
N THR A 606 14.02 11.01 5.38
CA THR A 606 13.80 10.19 4.20
C THR A 606 14.44 10.80 2.96
N ASP A 607 14.44 10.03 1.87
CA ASP A 607 14.71 10.53 0.53
C ASP A 607 13.41 10.43 -0.29
N ASN A 608 13.08 11.46 -1.07
CA ASN A 608 11.80 11.65 -1.75
C ASN A 608 11.99 12.01 -3.24
N VAL A 609 11.23 11.33 -4.10
CA VAL A 609 11.05 11.67 -5.51
C VAL A 609 9.58 12.02 -5.73
N GLY A 610 9.34 13.24 -6.21
CA GLY A 610 8.00 13.72 -6.47
C GLY A 610 7.33 12.99 -7.62
N LEU A 611 8.04 12.78 -8.73
CA LEU A 611 7.48 12.15 -9.93
C LEU A 611 8.50 11.30 -10.68
N ILE A 612 8.10 10.08 -11.00
CA ILE A 612 8.74 9.20 -11.99
C ILE A 612 7.65 8.84 -13.01
N LEU A 613 7.82 9.26 -14.26
CA LEU A 613 6.85 9.02 -15.35
C LEU A 613 7.52 8.25 -16.47
N LEU A 614 7.12 6.99 -16.65
CA LEU A 614 7.81 6.00 -17.51
C LEU A 614 6.92 5.35 -18.57
#